data_AF-A0A2N8P131-F1
#
_entry.id   AF-A0A2N8P131-F1
#
_cell.length_a   1.000
_cell.length_b   1.000
_cell.length_c   1.000
_cell.angle_alpha   90.00
_cell.angle_beta   90.00
_cell.angle_gamma   90.00
#
_symmetry.space_group_name_H-M   'P 1'
#
loop_
_entity.id
_entity.type
_entity.pdbx_description
1 polymer ?
#
loop_
_entity_poly.entity_id
_entity_poly.type
_entity_poly.pdbx_seq_one_letter_code
_entity_poly.pdbx_strand_id
1 'polypeptide(L)'
;MGLGLEESLRLTVAALMQATGESQRAIAAVLGLTQTQVSRRQSGATAWSLRDADVLAVHYGIGALDLLAGPTRACEALPAARRRGNNAEKGAVR
;
A
#
# COMPACT_ATOMS: atom_id res chain seq x y z
N MET A 1 -2.32 3.45 24.65
CA MET A 1 -2.81 2.28 23.91
C MET A 1 -2.17 2.30 22.54
N GLY A 2 -1.56 1.20 22.10
CA GLY A 2 -1.00 1.11 20.75
C GLY A 2 -2.09 1.13 19.68
N LEU A 3 -1.71 1.44 18.45
CA LEU A 3 -2.62 1.35 17.29
C LEU A 3 -3.12 -0.09 17.13
N GLY A 4 -4.41 -0.25 16.83
CA GLY A 4 -4.95 -1.56 16.46
C GLY A 4 -4.35 -2.03 15.12
N LEU A 5 -4.29 -3.35 14.90
CA LEU A 5 -3.68 -3.92 13.68
C LEU A 5 -4.34 -3.39 12.39
N GLU A 6 -5.67 -3.31 12.37
CA GLU A 6 -6.39 -2.78 11.20
C GLU A 6 -6.09 -1.30 10.95
N GLU A 7 -5.92 -0.51 12.00
CA GLU A 7 -5.52 0.89 11.87
C GLU A 7 -4.08 1.02 11.37
N SER A 8 -3.16 0.22 11.90
CA SER A 8 -1.78 0.13 11.42
C SER A 8 -1.71 -0.24 9.94
N LEU A 9 -2.53 -1.21 9.50
CA LEU A 9 -2.58 -1.62 8.10
C LEU A 9 -3.10 -0.50 7.19
N ARG A 10 -4.16 0.23 7.58
CA ARG A 10 -4.67 1.39 6.81
C ARG A 10 -3.61 2.48 6.66
N LEU A 11 -2.88 2.77 7.73
CA LEU A 11 -1.77 3.74 7.72
C LEU A 11 -0.61 3.26 6.83
N THR A 12 -0.30 1.97 6.88
CA THR A 12 0.73 1.37 6.02
C THR A 12 0.38 1.48 4.55
N VAL A 13 -0.85 1.13 4.17
CA VAL A 13 -1.32 1.26 2.78
C VAL A 13 -1.29 2.71 2.32
N ALA A 14 -1.70 3.66 3.18
CA ALA A 14 -1.63 5.09 2.86
C ALA A 14 -0.19 5.56 2.66
N ALA A 15 0.75 5.14 3.52
CA ALA A 15 2.16 5.49 3.42
C ALA A 15 2.80 4.94 2.13
N LEU A 16 2.51 3.69 1.77
CA LEU A 16 3.02 3.08 0.54
C LEU A 16 2.46 3.76 -0.71
N MET A 17 1.16 4.05 -0.74
CA MET A 17 0.55 4.84 -1.81
C MET A 17 1.22 6.21 -1.97
N GLN A 18 1.51 6.88 -0.85
CA GLN A 18 2.20 8.17 -0.89
C GLN A 18 3.64 8.02 -1.42
N ALA A 19 4.37 7.01 -0.95
CA ALA A 19 5.76 6.73 -1.32
C ALA A 19 5.92 6.35 -2.80
N THR A 20 4.96 5.62 -3.38
CA THR A 20 4.97 5.23 -4.79
C THR A 20 4.27 6.23 -5.72
N GLY A 21 3.39 7.07 -5.17
CA GLY A 21 2.50 7.94 -5.94
C GLY A 21 1.27 7.22 -6.51
N GLU A 22 0.99 6.00 -6.05
CA GLU A 22 -0.17 5.23 -6.50
C GLU A 22 -1.48 5.77 -5.91
N SER A 23 -2.55 5.67 -6.69
CA SER A 23 -3.90 6.08 -6.28
C SER A 23 -4.71 4.89 -5.76
N GLN A 24 -5.80 5.14 -5.03
CA GLN A 24 -6.73 4.07 -4.61
C GLN A 24 -7.26 3.26 -5.80
N ARG A 25 -7.38 3.87 -6.99
CA ARG A 25 -7.81 3.19 -8.22
C ARG A 25 -6.77 2.19 -8.71
N ALA A 26 -5.48 2.50 -8.58
CA ALA A 26 -4.40 1.56 -8.92
C ALA A 26 -4.43 0.36 -7.97
N ILE A 27 -4.57 0.61 -6.67
CA ILE A 27 -4.70 -0.44 -5.66
C ILE A 27 -5.95 -1.30 -5.88
N ALA A 28 -7.06 -0.68 -6.26
CA ALA A 28 -8.28 -1.39 -6.58
C ALA A 28 -8.09 -2.38 -7.75
N ALA A 29 -7.38 -1.96 -8.81
CA ALA A 29 -7.08 -2.83 -9.94
C ALA A 29 -6.23 -4.06 -9.55
N VAL A 30 -5.25 -3.87 -8.66
CA VAL A 30 -4.40 -4.95 -8.12
C VAL A 30 -5.20 -5.96 -7.32
N LEU A 31 -6.17 -5.48 -6.53
CA LEU A 31 -6.99 -6.31 -5.65
C LEU A 31 -8.21 -6.93 -6.36
N GLY A 32 -8.49 -6.55 -7.62
CA GLY A 32 -9.74 -6.92 -8.29
C GLY A 32 -10.98 -6.28 -7.64
N LEU A 33 -10.80 -5.11 -7.03
CA LEU A 33 -11.84 -4.33 -6.36
C LEU A 33 -12.18 -3.06 -7.13
N THR A 34 -13.23 -2.37 -6.70
CA THR A 34 -13.54 -1.00 -7.09
C THR A 34 -12.82 0.01 -6.19
N GLN A 35 -12.61 1.24 -6.68
CA GLN A 35 -12.02 2.31 -5.86
C GLN A 35 -12.87 2.60 -4.61
N THR A 36 -14.21 2.54 -4.71
CA THR A 36 -15.11 2.70 -3.56
C THR A 36 -14.86 1.64 -2.48
N GLN A 37 -14.62 0.39 -2.87
CA GLN A 37 -14.31 -0.70 -1.93
C GLN A 37 -12.95 -0.50 -1.22
N VAL A 38 -11.97 0.07 -1.91
CA VAL A 38 -10.68 0.46 -1.30
C VAL A 38 -10.84 1.67 -0.38
N SER A 39 -11.65 2.65 -0.78
CA SER A 39 -11.96 3.83 0.04
C SER A 39 -12.59 3.44 1.37
N ARG A 40 -13.60 2.55 1.37
CA ARG A 40 -14.22 2.02 2.59
C ARG A 40 -13.24 1.28 3.49
N ARG A 41 -12.28 0.56 2.92
CA ARG A 41 -11.21 -0.09 3.70
C ARG A 41 -10.27 0.93 4.33
N GLN A 42 -9.88 1.96 3.59
CA GLN A 42 -9.02 3.03 4.12
C GLN A 42 -9.71 3.90 5.19
N SER A 43 -11.04 4.05 5.13
CA SER A 43 -11.80 4.73 6.19
C SER A 43 -12.10 3.85 7.41
N GLY A 44 -11.83 2.54 7.35
CA GLY A 44 -12.17 1.59 8.41
C GLY A 44 -13.65 1.17 8.41
N ALA A 45 -14.42 1.53 7.39
CA ALA A 45 -15.82 1.08 7.24
C ALA A 45 -15.91 -0.39 6.79
N THR A 46 -14.81 -0.99 6.34
CA THR A 46 -14.73 -2.40 5.97
C THR A 46 -13.33 -2.91 6.30
N ALA A 47 -13.22 -4.08 6.92
CA ALA A 47 -11.93 -4.66 7.25
C ALA A 47 -11.13 -5.02 5.99
N TRP A 48 -9.82 -4.97 6.11
CA TRP A 48 -8.90 -5.59 5.15
C TRP A 48 -8.86 -7.10 5.42
N SER A 49 -8.97 -7.91 4.36
CA SER A 49 -8.73 -9.35 4.51
C SER A 49 -7.23 -9.66 4.52
N LEU A 50 -6.83 -10.80 5.10
CA LEU A 50 -5.45 -11.28 5.00
C LEU A 50 -5.05 -11.53 3.53
N ARG A 51 -6.00 -11.95 2.69
CA ARG A 51 -5.77 -12.07 1.25
C ARG A 51 -5.43 -10.74 0.60
N ASP A 52 -6.11 -9.66 0.99
CA ASP A 52 -5.79 -8.32 0.49
C ASP A 52 -4.36 -7.92 0.91
N ALA A 53 -3.97 -8.21 2.16
CA ALA A 53 -2.63 -7.93 2.66
C ALA A 53 -1.54 -8.72 1.90
N ASP A 54 -1.76 -10.00 1.62
CA ASP A 54 -0.83 -10.81 0.81
C ASP A 54 -0.65 -10.23 -0.61
N VAL A 55 -1.76 -9.87 -1.26
CA VAL A 55 -1.73 -9.31 -2.62
C VAL A 55 -1.01 -7.96 -2.64
N LEU A 56 -1.25 -7.10 -1.64
CA LEU A 56 -0.54 -5.83 -1.50
C LEU A 56 0.96 -6.02 -1.26
N ALA A 57 1.35 -6.96 -0.40
CA ALA A 57 2.76 -7.24 -0.13
C ALA A 57 3.50 -7.66 -1.40
N VAL A 58 2.91 -8.59 -2.17
CA VAL A 58 3.44 -9.00 -3.49
C VAL A 58 3.49 -7.82 -4.46
N HIS A 59 2.42 -7.02 -4.53
CA HIS A 59 2.37 -5.86 -5.41
C HIS A 59 3.47 -4.85 -5.12
N TYR A 60 3.73 -4.53 -3.85
CA TYR A 60 4.79 -3.60 -3.45
C TYR A 60 6.19 -4.22 -3.46
N GLY A 61 6.29 -5.55 -3.59
CA GLY A 61 7.57 -6.27 -3.56
C GLY A 61 8.20 -6.32 -2.16
N ILE A 62 7.37 -6.42 -1.12
CA ILE A 62 7.78 -6.50 0.29
C ILE A 62 7.22 -7.78 0.95
N GLY A 63 7.74 -8.16 2.12
CA GLY A 63 7.17 -9.26 2.89
C GLY A 63 5.83 -8.90 3.53
N ALA A 64 4.90 -9.86 3.64
CA ALA A 64 3.60 -9.63 4.30
C ALA A 64 3.75 -9.21 5.78
N LEU A 65 4.77 -9.72 6.48
CA LEU A 65 5.07 -9.27 7.84
C LEU A 65 5.67 -7.86 7.88
N ASP A 66 6.43 -7.44 6.86
CA ASP A 66 6.91 -6.05 6.78
C ASP A 66 5.75 -5.08 6.54
N LEU A 67 4.73 -5.50 5.78
CA LEU A 67 3.47 -4.75 5.62
C LEU A 67 2.72 -4.64 6.97
N LEU A 68 2.56 -5.73 7.70
CA LEU A 68 1.80 -5.74 8.95
C LEU A 68 2.55 -5.10 10.14
N ALA A 69 3.88 -5.03 10.06
CA ALA A 69 4.72 -4.37 11.07
C ALA A 69 4.51 -2.84 11.11
N GLY A 70 3.91 -2.24 10.09
CA GLY A 70 3.50 -0.84 10.09
C GLY A 70 4.17 0.02 9.00
N PRO A 71 3.80 1.31 8.91
CA PRO A 71 4.14 2.18 7.80
C PRO A 71 5.66 2.40 7.64
N THR A 72 6.40 2.57 8.74
CA THR A 72 7.84 2.77 8.70
C THR A 72 8.55 1.56 8.09
N ARG A 73 8.27 0.36 8.61
CA ARG A 73 8.92 -0.88 8.17
C ARG A 73 8.59 -1.19 6.71
N ALA A 74 7.33 -1.02 6.30
CA ALA A 74 6.93 -1.26 4.92
C ALA A 74 7.62 -0.30 3.93
N CYS A 75 7.74 0.98 4.29
CA CYS A 75 8.44 1.96 3.47
C CYS A 75 9.95 1.72 3.39
N GLU A 76 10.58 1.24 4.47
CA GLU A 76 11.99 0.82 4.46
C GLU A 76 12.22 -0.39 3.54
N ALA A 77 11.31 -1.37 3.57
CA ALA A 77 11.36 -2.56 2.72
C ALA A 77 11.03 -2.25 1.25
N LEU A 78 10.34 -1.14 0.95
CA LEU A 78 9.91 -0.78 -0.40
C LEU A 78 11.11 -0.61 -1.34
N PRO A 79 11.16 -1.35 -2.48
CA PRO A 79 12.26 -1.23 -3.45
C PRO A 79 12.44 0.20 -3.96
N ALA A 80 13.69 0.66 -4.02
CA ALA A 80 14.02 2.04 -4.41
C ALA A 80 13.40 2.44 -5.76
N ALA A 81 13.40 1.53 -6.74
CA ALA A 81 12.84 1.76 -8.07
C ALA A 81 11.33 2.09 -8.07
N ARG A 82 10.59 1.75 -7.00
CA ARG A 82 9.16 2.04 -6.89
C ARG A 82 8.86 3.39 -6.25
N ARG A 83 9.85 4.04 -5.64
CA ARG A 83 9.66 5.34 -4.99
C ARG A 83 9.41 6.41 -6.04
N ARG A 84 8.50 7.34 -5.75
CA ARG A 84 8.01 8.37 -6.69
C ARG A 84 9.11 9.10 -7.48
N GLY A 85 10.25 9.38 -6.86
CA GLY A 85 11.41 10.03 -7.52
C GLY A 85 12.10 9.17 -8.58
N ASN A 86 12.23 7.86 -8.37
CA ASN A 86 12.95 6.97 -9.28
C ASN A 86 12.14 6.59 -10.55
N ASN A 87 10.80 6.72 -10.48
CA ASN A 87 9.93 6.49 -11.65
C ASN A 87 9.76 7.77 -12.51
N ALA A 88 9.88 8.97 -11.93
CA ALA A 88 9.79 10.22 -12.67
C ALA A 88 10.95 10.40 -13.67
N GLU A 89 12.16 9.95 -13.31
CA GLU A 89 13.33 9.97 -14.19
C GLU A 89 13.17 9.08 -15.43
N LYS A 90 12.43 7.96 -15.31
CA LYS A 90 12.11 7.09 -16.46
C LYS A 90 11.02 7.65 -17.38
N GLY A 91 10.20 8.59 -16.90
CA GLY A 91 9.14 9.24 -17.68
C GLY A 91 9.59 10.48 -18.47
N ALA A 92 10.70 11.10 -18.08
CA ALA A 92 11.26 12.29 -18.73
C ALA A 92 12.15 11.99 -19.96
N VAL A 93 12.41 10.70 -20.23
CA VAL A 93 13.12 10.23 -21.43
C VAL A 93 12.14 9.47 -22.32
N ARG A 94 11.15 10.18 -22.87
CA ARG A 94 10.29 9.71 -23.97
C ARG A 94 9.87 10.87 -24.85
#